data_AF-A0AAW6XLJ7-F1
#
_entry.id   AF-A0AAW6XLJ7-F1
#
_cell.length_a   1.000
_cell.length_b   1.000
_cell.length_c   1.000
_cell.angle_alpha   90.00
_cell.angle_beta   90.00
_cell.angle_gamma   90.00
#
_symmetry.space_group_name_H-M   'P 1'
#
loop_
_entity.id
_entity.type
_entity.pdbx_description
1 polymer ?
#
loop_
_entity_poly.entity_id
_entity_poly.type
_entity_poly.pdbx_seq_one_letter_code
_entity_poly.pdbx_strand_id
1 'polypeptide(L)'
;NTRTLANIQASWRFKGIAAHAANSPHLGRSALDAVTLMTTGTNFLNEHIIEKARVHYAITDSGGISPNVVQAQAEVLYLIRAPEMTDVQHIYDRVA
;
A
#
# COMPACT_ATOMS: atom_id res chain seq x y z
N ASN A 1 -13.21 -30.79 0.26
CA ASN A 1 -12.07 -30.43 -0.60
C ASN A 1 -12.04 -28.91 -0.71
N THR A 2 -11.27 -28.24 0.14
CA THR A 2 -11.28 -26.77 0.24
C THR A 2 -10.31 -26.22 -0.81
N ARG A 3 -10.82 -25.69 -1.92
CA ARG A 3 -9.98 -25.01 -2.92
C ARG A 3 -9.44 -23.72 -2.31
N THR A 4 -8.11 -23.58 -2.26
CA THR A 4 -7.46 -22.32 -1.88
C THR A 4 -7.54 -21.32 -3.03
N LEU A 5 -7.73 -20.04 -2.71
CA LEU A 5 -7.72 -18.97 -3.72
C LEU A 5 -6.30 -18.74 -4.25
N ALA A 6 -6.20 -18.34 -5.52
CA ALA A 6 -4.99 -17.76 -6.09
C ALA A 6 -4.63 -16.48 -5.32
N ASN A 7 -3.32 -16.21 -5.16
CA ASN A 7 -2.87 -15.03 -4.43
C ASN A 7 -1.49 -14.52 -4.86
N ILE A 8 -1.29 -13.21 -4.67
CA ILE A 8 0.01 -12.53 -4.74
C ILE A 8 0.16 -11.75 -3.44
N GLN A 9 1.34 -11.86 -2.83
CA GLN A 9 1.78 -11.02 -1.73
C GLN A 9 2.95 -10.16 -2.19
N ALA A 10 2.87 -8.86 -1.93
CA ALA A 10 3.89 -7.90 -2.35
C ALA A 10 3.99 -6.76 -1.34
N SER A 11 5.20 -6.25 -1.10
CA SER A 11 5.41 -5.05 -0.28
C SER A 11 5.99 -3.91 -1.10
N TRP A 12 5.54 -2.70 -0.79
CA TRP A 12 6.05 -1.46 -1.36
C TRP A 12 6.72 -0.67 -0.26
N ARG A 13 8.01 -0.38 -0.48
CA ARG A 13 8.84 0.42 0.42
C ARG A 13 9.06 1.78 -0.21
N PHE A 14 8.55 2.81 0.43
CA PHE A 14 8.72 4.19 -0.01
C PHE A 14 9.92 4.82 0.71
N LYS A 15 10.70 5.61 -0.06
CA LYS A 15 11.77 6.44 0.46
C LYS A 15 11.43 7.91 0.20
N GLY A 16 11.70 8.72 1.20
CA GLY A 16 11.40 10.14 1.24
C GLY A 16 12.52 10.92 1.91
N ILE A 17 12.17 12.11 2.42
CA ILE A 17 13.11 13.04 3.07
C ILE A 17 12.48 13.49 4.37
N ALA A 18 13.21 13.30 5.48
CA ALA A 18 12.75 13.72 6.79
C ALA A 18 12.81 15.25 6.91
N ALA A 19 11.80 15.82 7.57
CA ALA A 19 11.78 17.22 7.94
C ALA A 19 10.99 17.41 9.23
N HIS A 20 11.28 18.47 9.97
CA HIS A 20 10.48 18.84 11.13
C HIS A 20 9.09 19.32 10.65
N ALA A 21 8.03 18.65 11.10
CA ALA A 21 6.67 18.87 10.59
C ALA A 21 6.17 20.31 10.80
N ALA A 22 6.52 20.93 11.94
CA ALA A 22 6.15 22.33 12.22
C ALA A 22 7.06 23.38 11.55
N ASN A 23 8.39 23.19 11.60
CA ASN A 23 9.33 24.24 11.20
C ASN A 23 9.54 24.33 9.68
N SER A 24 9.59 23.19 8.99
CA SER A 24 9.99 23.15 7.58
C SER A 24 9.36 21.99 6.80
N PRO A 25 8.03 21.77 6.88
CA PRO A 25 7.39 20.59 6.28
C PRO A 25 7.61 20.51 4.75
N HIS A 26 7.66 21.65 4.06
CA HIS A 26 7.86 21.74 2.61
C HIS A 26 9.23 21.23 2.12
N LEU A 27 10.21 21.12 3.02
CA LEU A 27 11.51 20.51 2.71
C LEU A 27 11.46 18.98 2.77
N GLY A 28 10.43 18.40 3.39
CA GLY A 28 10.22 16.97 3.49
C GLY A 28 9.61 16.35 2.24
N ARG A 29 9.71 15.02 2.13
CA ARG A 29 8.98 14.19 1.17
C ARG A 29 8.45 13.00 1.96
N SER A 30 7.15 12.98 2.22
CA SER A 30 6.55 11.99 3.12
C SER A 30 6.40 10.63 2.43
N ALA A 31 7.12 9.63 2.93
CA ALA A 31 6.94 8.23 2.54
C ALA A 31 5.61 7.67 3.08
N LEU A 32 5.16 8.13 4.25
CA LEU A 32 3.87 7.72 4.81
C LEU A 32 2.68 8.26 4.00
N ASP A 33 2.80 9.45 3.41
CA ASP A 33 1.78 9.98 2.51
C ASP A 33 1.72 9.13 1.23
N ALA A 34 2.86 8.66 0.72
CA ALA A 34 2.89 7.74 -0.42
C ALA A 34 2.17 6.42 -0.13
N VAL A 35 2.40 5.82 1.05
CA VAL A 35 1.62 4.66 1.52
C VAL A 35 0.13 4.96 1.59
N THR A 36 -0.24 6.14 2.10
CA THR A 36 -1.64 6.56 2.21
C THR A 36 -2.28 6.71 0.83
N LEU A 37 -1.61 7.39 -0.11
CA LEU A 37 -2.09 7.57 -1.49
C LEU A 37 -2.27 6.24 -2.22
N MET A 38 -1.28 5.34 -2.13
CA MET A 38 -1.36 4.00 -2.70
C MET A 38 -2.57 3.22 -2.15
N THR A 39 -2.78 3.33 -0.83
CA THR A 39 -3.89 2.68 -0.13
C THR A 39 -5.24 3.25 -0.52
N THR A 40 -5.36 4.57 -0.61
CA THR A 40 -6.57 5.23 -1.10
C THR A 40 -6.87 4.84 -2.54
N GLY A 41 -5.87 4.84 -3.41
CA GLY A 41 -6.02 4.40 -4.81
C GLY A 41 -6.49 2.94 -4.90
N THR A 42 -5.92 2.05 -4.10
CA THR A 42 -6.34 0.64 -4.06
C THR A 42 -7.74 0.47 -3.48
N ASN A 43 -8.17 1.32 -2.55
CA ASN A 43 -9.54 1.29 -2.06
C ASN A 43 -10.55 1.65 -3.16
N PHE A 44 -10.25 2.63 -4.02
CA PHE A 44 -11.08 2.95 -5.18
C PHE A 44 -11.03 1.87 -6.27
N LEU A 45 -9.90 1.17 -6.39
CA LEU A 45 -9.77 0.02 -7.28
C LEU A 45 -10.78 -1.10 -6.95
N ASN A 46 -11.21 -1.25 -5.70
CA ASN A 46 -12.16 -2.29 -5.30
C ASN A 46 -13.51 -2.24 -6.03
N GLU A 47 -13.96 -1.07 -6.49
CA GLU A 47 -15.18 -0.92 -7.30
C GLU A 47 -15.00 -1.45 -8.75
N HIS A 48 -13.75 -1.71 -9.14
CA HIS A 48 -13.34 -1.98 -10.52
C HIS A 48 -12.60 -3.33 -10.66
N ILE A 49 -12.80 -4.24 -9.71
CA ILE A 49 -12.28 -5.62 -9.74
C ILE A 49 -13.46 -6.60 -9.62
N ILE A 50 -13.22 -7.88 -9.90
CA ILE A 50 -14.27 -8.89 -9.81
C ILE A 50 -14.78 -9.04 -8.37
N GLU A 51 -16.07 -9.31 -8.21
CA GLU A 51 -16.72 -9.43 -6.88
C GLU A 51 -16.06 -10.48 -5.98
N LYS A 52 -15.43 -11.51 -6.55
CA LYS A 52 -14.76 -12.58 -5.81
C LYS A 52 -13.31 -12.26 -5.41
N ALA A 53 -12.76 -11.14 -5.87
CA ALA A 53 -11.41 -10.72 -5.50
C ALA A 53 -11.40 -9.98 -4.16
N ARG A 54 -10.30 -10.08 -3.43
CA ARG A 54 -10.08 -9.36 -2.17
C ARG A 54 -8.67 -8.80 -2.18
N VAL A 55 -8.54 -7.52 -1.84
CA VAL A 55 -7.26 -6.86 -1.60
C VAL A 55 -7.23 -6.44 -0.13
N HIS A 56 -6.24 -6.90 0.60
CA HIS A 56 -5.99 -6.49 1.98
C HIS A 56 -4.57 -5.96 2.10
N TYR A 57 -4.35 -5.03 3.02
CA TYR A 57 -3.04 -4.48 3.28
C TYR A 57 -2.77 -4.32 4.79
N ALA A 58 -1.49 -4.28 5.14
CA ALA A 58 -0.99 -3.92 6.45
C ALA A 58 0.17 -2.95 6.30
N ILE A 59 0.13 -1.82 7.00
CA ILE A 59 1.29 -0.91 7.10
C ILE A 59 2.28 -1.59 8.04
N THR A 60 3.39 -2.07 7.50
CA THR A 60 4.42 -2.80 8.25
C THR A 60 5.50 -1.88 8.82
N ASP A 61 5.64 -0.68 8.24
CA ASP A 61 6.49 0.39 8.75
C ASP A 61 5.82 1.75 8.47
N SER A 62 5.50 2.51 9.52
CA SER A 62 4.94 3.87 9.41
C SER A 62 6.02 4.95 9.27
N GLY A 63 7.30 4.58 9.30
CA GLY A 63 8.45 5.48 9.29
C GLY A 63 8.91 5.98 10.64
N GLY A 64 8.16 5.64 11.69
CA GLY A 64 8.39 6.08 13.06
C GLY A 64 7.08 6.32 13.80
N ILE A 65 7.20 6.68 15.08
CA ILE A 65 6.06 6.98 15.98
C ILE A 65 5.88 8.49 16.23
N SER A 66 6.83 9.31 15.80
CA SER A 66 6.82 10.75 16.10
C SER A 66 5.97 11.51 15.07
N PRO A 67 4.85 12.15 15.48
CA PRO A 67 4.02 12.93 14.57
C PRO A 67 4.65 14.28 14.22
N ASN A 68 5.73 14.68 14.90
CA ASN A 68 6.44 15.94 14.65
C ASN A 68 7.48 15.83 13.52
N VAL A 69 7.54 14.68 12.82
CA VAL A 69 8.50 14.37 11.77
C VAL A 69 7.75 13.96 10.50
N VAL A 70 8.15 14.54 9.36
CA VAL A 70 7.79 14.03 8.04
C VAL A 70 8.53 12.69 7.84
N GLN A 71 7.79 11.61 7.64
CA GLN A 71 8.38 10.27 7.63
C GLN A 71 9.18 10.02 6.35
N ALA A 72 10.46 9.68 6.48
CA ALA A 72 11.37 9.46 5.34
C ALA A 72 11.36 8.02 4.79
N GLN A 73 10.74 7.09 5.51
CA GLN A 73 10.52 5.73 5.06
C GLN A 73 9.11 5.29 5.45
N ALA A 74 8.52 4.39 4.71
CA ALA A 74 7.30 3.69 5.09
C ALA A 74 7.18 2.42 4.24
N GLU A 75 6.53 1.40 4.77
CA GLU A 75 6.25 0.16 4.07
C GLU A 75 4.79 -0.26 4.27
N VAL A 76 4.20 -0.76 3.19
CA VAL A 76 2.92 -1.44 3.20
C VAL A 76 3.01 -2.79 2.49
N LEU A 77 2.43 -3.82 3.10
CA LEU A 77 2.33 -5.17 2.57
C LEU A 77 0.91 -5.42 2.09
N TYR A 78 0.74 -5.84 0.84
CA TYR A 78 -0.55 -6.25 0.29
C TYR A 78 -0.65 -7.76 0.14
N LEU A 79 -1.86 -8.26 0.30
CA LEU A 79 -2.29 -9.60 -0.09
C LEU A 79 -3.50 -9.47 -1.03
N ILE A 80 -3.29 -9.84 -2.30
CA ILE A 80 -4.30 -9.88 -3.34
C ILE A 80 -4.76 -11.32 -3.50
N ARG A 81 -6.07 -11.58 -3.50
CA ARG A 81 -6.65 -12.92 -3.65
C ARG A 81 -7.80 -12.90 -4.64
N ALA A 82 -7.88 -13.92 -5.50
CA ALA A 82 -8.98 -14.12 -6.44
C ALA A 82 -9.14 -15.62 -6.77
N PRO A 83 -10.21 -16.04 -7.46
CA PRO A 83 -10.38 -17.44 -7.88
C PRO A 83 -9.26 -17.92 -8.81
N GLU A 84 -8.84 -17.10 -9.78
CA GLU A 84 -7.83 -17.46 -10.79
C GLU A 84 -6.59 -16.56 -10.71
N MET A 85 -5.42 -17.10 -11.03
CA MET A 85 -4.15 -16.33 -11.02
C MET A 85 -4.15 -15.18 -12.02
N THR A 86 -4.87 -15.29 -13.14
CA THR A 86 -5.02 -14.22 -14.13
C THR A 86 -5.71 -12.99 -13.55
N ASP A 87 -6.72 -13.18 -12.70
CA ASP A 87 -7.40 -12.09 -12.01
C ASP A 87 -6.48 -11.43 -11.01
N VAL A 88 -5.71 -12.22 -10.25
CA VAL A 88 -4.74 -11.71 -9.29
C VAL A 88 -3.66 -10.87 -9.99
N GLN A 89 -3.13 -11.35 -11.12
CA GLN A 89 -2.12 -10.64 -11.90
C GLN A 89 -2.67 -9.32 -12.44
N HIS A 90 -3.88 -9.31 -13.01
CA HIS A 90 -4.50 -8.10 -13.51
C HIS A 90 -4.75 -7.04 -12.40
N ILE A 91 -5.08 -7.48 -11.19
CA ILE A 91 -5.19 -6.57 -10.04
C ILE A 91 -3.82 -6.07 -9.61
N TYR A 92 -2.83 -6.96 -9.51
CA TYR A 92 -1.45 -6.61 -9.14
C TYR A 92 -0.86 -5.55 -10.07
N ASP A 93 -1.02 -5.72 -11.39
CA ASP A 93 -0.50 -4.80 -12.40
C ASP A 93 -1.11 -3.37 -12.29
N ARG A 94 -2.29 -3.24 -11.68
CA ARG A 94 -2.94 -1.95 -11.44
C ARG A 94 -2.53 -1.30 -10.11
N VAL A 95 -1.98 -2.08 -9.18
CA VAL A 95 -1.50 -1.63 -7.88
C VAL A 95 0.00 -1.28 -7.92
N ALA A 96 0.76 -2.01 -8.75
CA ALA A 96 2.22 -1.94 -8.85
C ALA A 96 2.78 -0.62 -9.40
#